data_AF-A0A1L6I1J1-F1
#
_entry.id   AF-A0A1L6I1J1-F1
#
_cell.length_a   1.000
_cell.length_b   1.000
_cell.length_c   1.000
_cell.angle_alpha   90.00
_cell.angle_beta   90.00
_cell.angle_gamma   90.00
#
_symmetry.space_group_name_H-M   'P 1'
#
loop_
_entity.id
_entity.type
_entity.pdbx_description
1 polymer ?
#
loop_
_entity_poly.entity_id
_entity_poly.type
_entity_poly.pdbx_seq_one_letter_code
_entity_poly.pdbx_strand_id
1 'polypeptide(L)'
;MERQRDESSSKANKHSSGRGRPRSQTARTAVLGAAYQLAASQGGQGTTIEAIAKSSGVSKMTIYKWWPDRQTLLTDAFLWQIGLEVPLSESGDAAQSIHQHAARYVSLLGGDMGRVLKVVLSECLTRSGDTATFFDRYLKERRELGARVISSGQRSGAIRSKSEPFDVYDRIYGTIFYRFIFGMPDLNPAFVRQLVDDVLDR
;
A
#
# COMPACT_ATOMS: atom_id res chain seq x y z
N MET A 1 -49.74 -48.26 25.88
CA MET A 1 -48.27 -48.03 25.95
C MET A 1 -47.92 -47.00 24.88
N GLU A 2 -48.27 -45.72 24.89
CA GLU A 2 -48.30 -44.63 25.87
C GLU A 2 -46.96 -44.24 26.53
N ARG A 3 -46.37 -43.19 25.92
CA ARG A 3 -45.59 -42.04 26.45
C ARG A 3 -44.38 -42.29 27.38
N GLN A 4 -43.19 -41.90 26.89
CA GLN A 4 -42.43 -40.71 27.35
C GLN A 4 -40.98 -40.80 26.87
N ARG A 5 -40.55 -39.82 26.07
CA ARG A 5 -39.20 -39.25 26.15
C ARG A 5 -39.26 -37.81 25.66
N ASP A 6 -39.16 -36.92 26.63
CA ASP A 6 -39.13 -35.49 26.48
C ASP A 6 -37.78 -35.01 25.92
N GLU A 7 -37.88 -33.88 25.22
CA GLU A 7 -36.94 -32.77 25.18
C GLU A 7 -35.46 -33.03 24.87
N SER A 8 -35.06 -32.60 23.67
CA SER A 8 -33.83 -31.81 23.52
C SER A 8 -33.94 -30.85 22.35
N SER A 9 -34.14 -29.59 22.73
CA SER A 9 -33.97 -28.35 21.97
C SER A 9 -32.92 -28.43 20.86
N SER A 10 -33.31 -28.05 19.64
CA SER A 10 -32.38 -27.49 18.66
C SER A 10 -32.79 -26.07 18.34
N LYS A 11 -32.43 -25.15 19.25
CA LYS A 11 -32.36 -23.72 18.94
C LYS A 11 -31.14 -23.52 18.04
N ALA A 12 -31.38 -23.41 16.73
CA ALA A 12 -30.39 -22.96 15.77
C ALA A 12 -29.95 -21.54 16.15
N ASN A 13 -28.77 -21.45 16.77
CA ASN A 13 -28.12 -20.24 17.22
C ASN A 13 -27.74 -19.41 15.97
N LYS A 14 -28.49 -18.33 15.71
CA LYS A 14 -28.09 -17.29 14.76
C LYS A 14 -26.77 -16.68 15.24
N HIS A 15 -25.66 -17.07 14.62
CA HIS A 15 -24.39 -16.41 14.86
C HIS A 15 -24.52 -14.92 14.52
N SER A 16 -24.32 -14.12 15.56
CA SER A 16 -24.39 -12.68 15.59
C SER A 16 -23.33 -12.06 14.67
N SER A 17 -23.78 -11.29 13.68
CA SER A 17 -22.93 -10.37 12.93
C SER A 17 -22.38 -9.31 13.89
N GLY A 18 -21.05 -9.29 14.05
CA GLY A 18 -20.36 -8.51 15.08
C GLY A 18 -20.64 -6.99 15.04
N ARG A 19 -21.16 -6.48 16.16
CA ARG A 19 -21.44 -5.06 16.49
C ARG A 19 -20.20 -4.14 16.58
N GLY A 20 -19.02 -4.56 16.14
CA GLY A 20 -17.76 -3.80 16.24
C GLY A 20 -17.17 -3.26 14.92
N ARG A 21 -17.68 -3.71 13.77
CA ARG A 21 -17.00 -3.55 12.47
C ARG A 21 -17.02 -2.12 11.88
N PRO A 22 -18.10 -1.32 11.97
CA PRO A 22 -18.13 0.00 11.33
C PRO A 22 -17.27 1.06 12.05
N ARG A 23 -17.45 1.23 13.37
CA ARG A 23 -16.74 2.27 14.15
C ARG A 23 -15.24 2.03 14.23
N SER A 24 -14.82 0.76 14.31
CA SER A 24 -13.40 0.38 14.33
C SER A 24 -12.71 0.72 13.00
N GLN A 25 -13.38 0.47 11.87
CA GLN A 25 -12.83 0.78 10.56
C GLN A 25 -12.73 2.29 10.32
N THR A 26 -13.75 3.06 10.69
CA THR A 26 -13.71 4.54 10.61
C THR A 26 -12.57 5.11 11.44
N ALA A 27 -12.38 4.63 12.68
CA ALA A 27 -11.28 5.06 13.53
C ALA A 27 -9.91 4.68 12.96
N ARG A 28 -9.76 3.47 12.40
CA ARG A 28 -8.52 3.04 11.75
C ARG A 28 -8.18 3.96 10.57
N THR A 29 -9.15 4.23 9.69
CA THR A 29 -8.97 5.14 8.54
C THR A 29 -8.66 6.58 8.97
N ALA A 30 -9.30 7.08 10.04
CA ALA A 30 -9.00 8.40 10.59
C ALA A 30 -7.54 8.53 11.07
N VAL A 31 -7.02 7.48 11.72
CA VAL A 31 -5.61 7.44 12.16
C VAL A 31 -4.66 7.41 10.96
N LEU A 32 -4.93 6.58 9.96
CA LEU A 32 -4.12 6.50 8.74
C LEU A 32 -4.08 7.82 7.97
N GLY A 33 -5.25 8.46 7.79
CA GLY A 33 -5.36 9.76 7.15
C GLY A 33 -4.60 10.86 7.92
N ALA A 34 -4.76 10.91 9.24
CA ALA A 34 -4.03 11.86 10.08
C ALA A 34 -2.51 11.67 9.99
N ALA A 35 -2.04 10.42 10.06
CA ALA A 35 -0.62 10.11 9.92
C ALA A 35 -0.05 10.51 8.55
N TYR A 36 -0.78 10.22 7.46
CA TYR A 36 -0.37 10.63 6.11
C TYR A 36 -0.27 12.15 5.99
N GLN A 37 -1.30 12.88 6.43
CA GLN A 37 -1.35 14.34 6.30
C GLN A 37 -0.28 15.04 7.15
N LEU A 38 -0.02 14.56 8.37
CA LEU A 38 1.06 15.06 9.20
C LEU A 38 2.42 14.80 8.55
N ALA A 39 2.65 13.61 8.00
CA ALA A 39 3.91 13.28 7.33
C ALA A 39 4.10 14.12 6.06
N ALA A 40 3.04 14.39 5.31
CA ALA A 40 3.06 15.21 4.11
C ALA A 40 3.33 16.69 4.39
N SER A 41 2.79 17.23 5.49
CA SER A 41 2.83 18.67 5.80
C SER A 41 3.95 19.07 6.77
N GLN A 42 4.30 18.21 7.72
CA GLN A 42 5.24 18.51 8.81
C GLN A 42 6.47 17.58 8.85
N GLY A 43 6.54 16.61 7.93
CA GLY A 43 7.63 15.65 7.87
C GLY A 43 7.67 14.68 9.06
N GLY A 44 8.74 13.89 9.14
CA GLY A 44 8.87 12.81 10.14
C GLY A 44 8.99 13.31 11.58
N GLN A 45 9.54 14.49 11.80
CA GLN A 45 9.65 15.08 13.15
C GLN A 45 8.29 15.58 13.65
N GLY A 46 7.47 16.18 12.78
CA GLY A 46 6.13 16.65 13.15
C GLY A 46 5.09 15.53 13.29
N THR A 47 5.41 14.32 12.87
CA THR A 47 4.49 13.18 12.88
C THR A 47 4.76 12.28 14.08
N THR A 48 4.33 12.72 15.27
CA THR A 48 4.40 11.93 16.52
C THR A 48 3.10 11.17 16.76
N ILE A 49 3.14 10.10 17.56
CA ILE A 49 1.92 9.35 17.94
C ILE A 49 0.93 10.27 18.68
N GLU A 50 1.44 11.22 19.48
CA GLU A 50 0.67 12.26 20.14
C GLU A 50 -0.04 13.17 19.13
N ALA A 51 0.68 13.66 18.12
CA ALA A 51 0.10 14.52 17.08
C ALA A 51 -0.96 13.77 16.27
N ILE A 52 -0.71 12.50 15.94
CA ILE A 52 -1.66 11.65 15.22
C ILE A 52 -2.91 11.40 16.07
N ALA A 53 -2.76 11.08 17.36
CA ALA A 53 -3.89 10.89 18.28
C ALA A 53 -4.75 12.14 18.37
N LYS A 54 -4.10 13.31 18.52
CA LYS A 54 -4.78 14.61 18.55
C LYS A 54 -5.54 14.89 17.24
N SER A 55 -4.90 14.67 16.09
CA SER A 55 -5.49 14.96 14.78
C SER A 55 -6.59 13.98 14.37
N SER A 56 -6.48 12.71 14.76
CA SER A 56 -7.46 11.67 14.41
C SER A 56 -8.62 11.57 15.40
N GLY A 57 -8.49 12.15 16.60
CA GLY A 57 -9.45 11.99 17.70
C GLY A 57 -9.43 10.60 18.34
N VAL A 58 -8.43 9.76 18.03
CA VAL A 58 -8.30 8.40 18.55
C VAL A 58 -7.24 8.35 19.64
N SER A 59 -7.54 7.67 20.76
CA SER A 59 -6.59 7.56 21.88
C SER A 59 -5.31 6.83 21.51
N LYS A 60 -4.16 7.21 22.11
CA LYS A 60 -2.88 6.51 21.91
C LYS A 60 -2.96 5.02 22.22
N MET A 61 -3.68 4.66 23.28
CA MET A 61 -3.91 3.26 23.65
C MET A 61 -4.62 2.48 22.55
N THR A 62 -5.57 3.08 21.84
CA THR A 62 -6.24 2.45 20.69
C THR A 62 -5.30 2.34 19.49
N ILE A 63 -4.48 3.37 19.23
CA ILE A 63 -3.48 3.34 18.14
C ILE A 63 -2.49 2.19 18.36
N TYR A 64 -1.94 2.06 19.57
CA TYR A 64 -0.98 1.00 19.90
C TYR A 64 -1.55 -0.42 19.81
N LYS A 65 -2.87 -0.61 19.86
CA LYS A 65 -3.50 -1.92 19.62
C LYS A 65 -3.37 -2.38 18.17
N TRP A 66 -3.27 -1.46 17.22
CA TRP A 66 -3.17 -1.76 15.80
C TRP A 66 -1.74 -1.63 15.27
N TRP A 67 -1.01 -0.64 15.78
CA TRP A 67 0.33 -0.32 15.34
C TRP A 67 1.26 -0.29 16.55
N PRO A 68 2.09 -1.32 16.75
CA PRO A 68 2.97 -1.41 17.92
C PRO A 68 4.01 -0.29 17.95
N ASP A 69 4.37 0.24 16.78
CA ASP A 69 5.34 1.32 16.62
C ASP A 69 4.93 2.30 15.50
N ARG A 70 5.64 3.44 15.47
CA ARG A 70 5.41 4.51 14.52
C ARG A 70 5.75 4.12 13.08
N GLN A 71 6.81 3.33 12.86
CA GLN A 71 7.20 2.87 11.53
C GLN A 71 6.06 2.10 10.88
N THR A 72 5.46 1.19 11.63
CA THR A 72 4.36 0.36 11.19
C THR A 72 3.15 1.21 10.81
N LEU A 73 2.81 2.19 11.64
CA LEU A 73 1.71 3.11 11.35
C LEU A 73 1.96 3.96 10.10
N LEU A 74 3.15 4.54 9.95
CA LEU A 74 3.49 5.35 8.79
C LEU A 74 3.51 4.53 7.49
N THR A 75 3.98 3.29 7.56
CA THR A 75 3.97 2.35 6.43
C THR A 75 2.55 2.04 6.00
N ASP A 76 1.68 1.65 6.95
CA ASP A 76 0.26 1.38 6.67
C ASP A 76 -0.46 2.65 6.14
N ALA A 77 -0.13 3.84 6.66
CA ALA A 77 -0.73 5.11 6.22
C ALA A 77 -0.36 5.44 4.77
N PHE A 78 0.91 5.24 4.42
CA PHE A 78 1.40 5.39 3.06
C PHE A 78 0.75 4.39 2.10
N LEU A 79 0.65 3.12 2.51
CA LEU A 79 0.00 2.06 1.74
C LEU A 79 -1.47 2.36 1.47
N TRP A 80 -2.19 2.78 2.51
CA TRP A 80 -3.59 3.14 2.41
C TRP A 80 -3.79 4.26 1.37
N GLN A 81 -2.96 5.32 1.40
CA GLN A 81 -3.05 6.38 0.40
C GLN A 81 -2.67 5.91 -1.02
N ILE A 82 -1.59 5.13 -1.16
CA ILE A 82 -1.19 4.57 -2.46
C ILE A 82 -2.27 3.70 -3.09
N GLY A 83 -2.96 2.90 -2.28
CA GLY A 83 -4.07 2.06 -2.74
C GLY A 83 -5.23 2.86 -3.33
N LEU A 84 -5.45 4.09 -2.83
CA LEU A 84 -6.50 4.99 -3.31
C LEU A 84 -6.08 5.76 -4.56
N GLU A 85 -4.84 6.25 -4.60
CA GLU A 85 -4.37 7.22 -5.60
C GLU A 85 -3.69 6.59 -6.82
N VAL A 86 -3.18 5.38 -6.67
CA VAL A 86 -2.42 4.65 -7.69
C VAL A 86 -2.92 3.20 -7.79
N PRO A 87 -4.19 3.00 -8.20
CA PRO A 87 -4.73 1.66 -8.40
C PRO A 87 -4.03 1.00 -9.59
N LEU A 88 -3.75 -0.30 -9.47
CA LEU A 88 -3.27 -1.12 -10.56
C LEU A 88 -4.38 -2.08 -10.96
N SER A 89 -4.86 -1.98 -12.20
CA SER A 89 -5.95 -2.82 -12.70
C SER A 89 -5.40 -4.15 -13.21
N GLU A 90 -5.96 -5.25 -12.73
CA GLU A 90 -5.77 -6.60 -13.29
C GLU A 90 -6.69 -6.89 -14.49
N SER A 91 -7.64 -6.00 -14.75
CA SER A 91 -8.59 -6.10 -15.86
C SER A 91 -8.21 -5.16 -17.01
N GLY A 92 -8.51 -5.58 -18.24
CA GLY A 92 -8.23 -4.82 -19.46
C GLY A 92 -6.83 -5.07 -20.02
N ASP A 93 -6.31 -4.11 -20.78
CA ASP A 93 -4.98 -4.21 -21.38
C ASP A 93 -3.88 -4.03 -20.32
N ALA A 94 -3.08 -5.08 -20.13
CA ALA A 94 -2.06 -5.11 -19.08
C ALA A 94 -0.93 -4.10 -19.33
N ALA A 95 -0.49 -3.91 -20.59
CA ALA A 95 0.55 -2.96 -20.92
C ALA A 95 0.09 -1.53 -20.61
N GLN A 96 -1.12 -1.18 -21.04
CA GLN A 96 -1.76 0.09 -20.75
C GLN A 96 -1.92 0.31 -19.24
N SER A 97 -2.32 -0.71 -18.48
CA SER A 97 -2.44 -0.66 -17.01
C SER A 97 -1.10 -0.31 -16.35
N ILE A 98 0.00 -0.95 -16.77
CA ILE A 98 1.36 -0.65 -16.26
C ILE A 98 1.80 0.77 -16.64
N HIS A 99 1.57 1.21 -17.88
CA HIS A 99 1.88 2.59 -18.31
C HIS A 99 1.14 3.63 -17.46
N GLN A 100 -0.17 3.47 -17.30
CA GLN A 100 -0.99 4.42 -16.55
C GLN A 100 -0.58 4.46 -15.08
N HIS A 101 -0.35 3.29 -14.49
CA HIS A 101 0.08 3.18 -13.10
C HIS A 101 1.43 3.86 -12.87
N ALA A 102 2.44 3.52 -13.66
CA ALA A 102 3.78 4.07 -13.50
C ALA A 102 3.81 5.59 -13.73
N ALA A 103 3.08 6.10 -14.73
CA ALA A 103 2.93 7.54 -14.98
C ALA A 103 2.22 8.27 -13.83
N ARG A 104 1.15 7.68 -13.28
CA ARG A 104 0.43 8.24 -12.14
C ARG A 104 1.31 8.24 -10.89
N TYR A 105 2.04 7.15 -10.64
CA TYR A 105 2.94 7.02 -9.51
C TYR A 105 4.02 8.11 -9.53
N VAL A 106 4.73 8.26 -10.65
CA VAL A 106 5.76 9.30 -10.82
C VAL A 106 5.18 10.71 -10.64
N SER A 107 3.98 10.97 -11.18
CA SER A 107 3.32 12.27 -11.01
C SER A 107 3.08 12.62 -9.53
N LEU A 108 2.71 11.63 -8.72
CA LEU A 108 2.44 11.82 -7.30
C LEU A 108 3.70 11.87 -6.43
N LEU A 109 4.77 11.20 -6.84
CA LEU A 109 6.06 11.28 -6.16
C LEU A 109 6.63 12.72 -6.14
N GLY A 110 6.22 13.58 -7.06
CA GLY A 110 6.56 15.02 -7.03
C GLY A 110 5.86 15.82 -5.91
N GLY A 111 4.85 15.26 -5.25
CA GLY A 111 4.03 15.93 -4.24
C GLY A 111 4.09 15.29 -2.86
N ASP A 112 2.96 15.31 -2.18
CA ASP A 112 2.77 14.80 -0.81
C ASP A 112 3.22 13.36 -0.66
N MET A 113 2.89 12.52 -1.65
CA MET A 113 3.26 11.10 -1.64
C MET A 113 4.77 10.90 -1.58
N GLY A 114 5.54 11.69 -2.33
CA GLY A 114 7.00 11.63 -2.26
C GLY A 114 7.54 12.07 -0.89
N ARG A 115 6.98 13.14 -0.32
CA ARG A 115 7.39 13.60 1.02
C ARG A 115 7.12 12.53 2.09
N VAL A 116 5.95 11.90 2.04
CA VAL A 116 5.58 10.81 2.96
C VAL A 116 6.48 9.58 2.74
N LEU A 117 6.75 9.18 1.50
CA LEU A 117 7.65 8.06 1.22
C LEU A 117 9.04 8.28 1.81
N LYS A 118 9.62 9.48 1.67
CA LYS A 118 10.92 9.83 2.27
C LYS A 118 10.90 9.72 3.80
N VAL A 119 9.80 10.12 4.45
CA VAL A 119 9.62 9.97 5.90
C VAL A 119 9.60 8.49 6.30
N VAL A 120 8.84 7.66 5.58
CA VAL A 120 8.76 6.21 5.85
C VAL A 120 10.15 5.57 5.70
N LEU A 121 10.86 5.86 4.60
CA LEU A 121 12.19 5.31 4.36
C LEU A 121 13.20 5.76 5.42
N SER A 122 13.18 7.04 5.81
CA SER A 122 14.02 7.56 6.89
C SER A 122 13.75 6.84 8.20
N GLU A 123 12.49 6.56 8.52
CA GLU A 123 12.09 5.84 9.74
C GLU A 123 12.63 4.40 9.73
N CYS A 124 12.47 3.68 8.62
CA CYS A 124 13.00 2.32 8.45
C CYS A 124 14.52 2.27 8.61
N LEU A 125 15.25 3.23 8.00
CA LEU A 125 16.70 3.23 8.02
C LEU A 125 17.29 3.64 9.39
N THR A 126 16.65 4.58 10.09
CA THR A 126 17.26 5.20 11.28
C THR A 126 16.79 4.63 12.61
N ARG A 127 15.61 3.99 12.67
CA ARG A 127 15.04 3.52 13.95
C ARG A 127 15.01 2.00 14.10
N SER A 128 14.57 1.27 13.09
CA SER A 128 14.53 -0.19 13.17
C SER A 128 15.79 -0.83 12.64
N GLY A 129 16.47 -0.20 11.68
CA GLY A 129 17.56 -0.85 10.93
C GLY A 129 17.07 -2.04 10.10
N ASP A 130 15.76 -2.26 10.05
CA ASP A 130 15.11 -3.40 9.42
C ASP A 130 14.25 -2.94 8.25
N THR A 131 14.85 -2.99 7.07
CA THR A 131 14.15 -2.79 5.81
C THR A 131 13.31 -4.00 5.41
N ALA A 132 13.46 -5.17 6.06
CA ALA A 132 12.67 -6.36 5.76
C ALA A 132 11.21 -6.14 6.17
N THR A 133 10.94 -5.49 7.30
CA THR A 133 9.57 -5.10 7.67
C THR A 133 8.92 -4.20 6.60
N PHE A 134 9.67 -3.28 6.00
CA PHE A 134 9.16 -2.48 4.88
C PHE A 134 8.94 -3.33 3.62
N PHE A 135 9.86 -4.24 3.29
CA PHE A 135 9.64 -5.15 2.17
C PHE A 135 8.40 -6.03 2.37
N ASP A 136 8.31 -6.73 3.50
CA ASP A 136 7.26 -7.69 3.81
C ASP A 136 5.87 -7.04 3.87
N ARG A 137 5.78 -5.83 4.44
CA ARG A 137 4.49 -5.14 4.60
C ARG A 137 4.13 -4.25 3.43
N TYR A 138 5.11 -3.65 2.74
CA TYR A 138 4.85 -2.66 1.69
C TYR A 138 5.18 -3.17 0.28
N LEU A 139 6.39 -3.66 0.03
CA LEU A 139 6.79 -4.03 -1.34
C LEU A 139 6.13 -5.33 -1.79
N LYS A 140 5.96 -6.31 -0.90
CA LYS A 140 5.53 -7.66 -1.27
C LYS A 140 4.19 -7.67 -2.01
N GLU A 141 3.12 -7.17 -1.40
CA GLU A 141 1.78 -7.22 -2.02
C GLU A 141 1.71 -6.42 -3.34
N ARG A 142 2.40 -5.27 -3.39
CA ARG A 142 2.44 -4.42 -4.60
C ARG A 142 3.24 -5.07 -5.72
N ARG A 143 4.37 -5.69 -5.38
CA ARG A 143 5.24 -6.42 -6.31
C ARG A 143 4.54 -7.67 -6.83
N GLU A 144 3.83 -8.40 -5.97
CA GLU A 144 3.00 -9.55 -6.36
C GLU A 144 1.88 -9.13 -7.32
N LEU A 145 1.16 -8.04 -7.01
CA LEU A 145 0.11 -7.51 -7.89
C LEU A 145 0.69 -7.09 -9.26
N GLY A 146 1.81 -6.36 -9.26
CA GLY A 146 2.50 -5.95 -10.48
C GLY A 146 2.93 -7.15 -11.33
N ALA A 147 3.54 -8.15 -10.72
CA ALA A 147 3.95 -9.38 -11.39
C ALA A 147 2.77 -10.15 -11.99
N ARG A 148 1.61 -10.19 -11.30
CA ARG A 148 0.40 -10.81 -11.86
C ARG A 148 -0.11 -10.08 -13.11
N VAL A 149 -0.13 -8.75 -13.10
CA VAL A 149 -0.52 -7.95 -14.28
C VAL A 149 0.43 -8.17 -15.43
N ILE A 150 1.74 -8.12 -15.18
CA ILE A 150 2.77 -8.36 -16.19
C ILE A 150 2.62 -9.77 -16.78
N SER A 151 2.48 -10.79 -15.93
CA SER A 151 2.29 -12.17 -16.36
C SER A 151 1.02 -12.35 -17.19
N SER A 152 -0.05 -11.63 -16.89
CA SER A 152 -1.27 -11.60 -17.71
C SER A 152 -1.05 -10.97 -19.08
N GLY A 153 -0.31 -9.87 -19.15
CA GLY A 153 0.08 -9.23 -20.41
C GLY A 153 0.96 -10.13 -21.28
N GLN A 154 1.87 -10.89 -20.68
CA GLN A 154 2.70 -11.87 -21.39
C GLN A 154 1.87 -13.01 -21.97
N ARG A 155 0.91 -13.57 -21.20
CA ARG A 155 0.01 -14.64 -21.68
C ARG A 155 -0.90 -14.19 -22.82
N SER A 156 -1.34 -12.95 -22.81
CA SER A 156 -2.21 -12.37 -23.85
C SER A 156 -1.45 -11.85 -25.07
N GLY A 157 -0.12 -11.72 -24.98
CA GLY A 157 0.71 -11.12 -26.02
C GLY A 157 0.74 -9.58 -26.02
N ALA A 158 0.07 -8.93 -25.08
CA ALA A 158 0.10 -7.47 -24.90
C ALA A 158 1.46 -6.96 -24.39
N ILE A 159 2.21 -7.79 -23.67
CA ILE A 159 3.59 -7.52 -23.26
C ILE A 159 4.50 -8.51 -23.99
N ARG A 160 5.47 -8.00 -24.75
CA ARG A 160 6.38 -8.82 -25.56
C ARG A 160 7.53 -9.41 -24.75
N SER A 161 7.91 -8.74 -23.67
CA SER A 161 9.02 -9.16 -22.82
C SER A 161 8.85 -10.60 -22.33
N LYS A 162 9.91 -11.40 -22.49
CA LYS A 162 9.96 -12.79 -22.04
C LYS A 162 10.67 -12.96 -20.69
N SER A 163 11.13 -11.87 -20.09
CA SER A 163 11.75 -11.89 -18.76
C SER A 163 10.75 -12.35 -17.70
N GLU A 164 11.28 -12.81 -16.57
CA GLU A 164 10.47 -13.19 -15.42
C GLU A 164 9.64 -11.97 -14.93
N PRO A 165 8.34 -12.13 -14.61
CA PRO A 165 7.46 -11.00 -14.26
C PRO A 165 7.95 -10.08 -13.14
N PHE A 166 8.58 -10.63 -12.10
CA PHE A 166 9.17 -9.83 -11.05
C PHE A 166 10.40 -9.04 -11.51
N ASP A 167 11.24 -9.60 -12.38
CA ASP A 167 12.36 -8.87 -12.98
C ASP A 167 11.88 -7.69 -13.84
N VAL A 168 10.81 -7.88 -14.61
CA VAL A 168 10.16 -6.80 -15.38
C VAL A 168 9.66 -5.70 -14.44
N TYR A 169 9.00 -6.07 -13.35
CA TYR A 169 8.55 -5.13 -12.33
C TYR A 169 9.72 -4.35 -11.72
N ASP A 170 10.77 -5.05 -11.28
CA ASP A 170 11.91 -4.44 -10.60
C ASP A 170 12.70 -3.51 -11.53
N ARG A 171 12.78 -3.80 -12.83
CA ARG A 171 13.38 -2.89 -13.81
C ARG A 171 12.62 -1.56 -13.91
N ILE A 172 11.30 -1.59 -13.89
CA ILE A 172 10.47 -0.38 -13.96
C ILE A 172 10.51 0.36 -12.62
N TYR A 173 10.02 -0.27 -11.56
CA TYR A 173 9.81 0.39 -10.27
C TYR A 173 11.10 0.60 -9.51
N GLY A 174 12.10 -0.28 -9.66
CA GLY A 174 13.44 -0.08 -9.11
C GLY A 174 14.13 1.13 -9.73
N THR A 175 14.02 1.34 -11.05
CA THR A 175 14.55 2.55 -11.71
C THR A 175 13.87 3.82 -11.21
N ILE A 176 12.53 3.81 -11.13
CA ILE A 176 11.75 4.94 -10.57
C ILE A 176 12.21 5.23 -9.13
N PHE A 177 12.29 4.20 -8.30
CA PHE A 177 12.62 4.32 -6.88
C PHE A 177 14.05 4.81 -6.66
N TYR A 178 15.02 4.25 -7.39
CA TYR A 178 16.41 4.68 -7.38
C TYR A 178 16.54 6.17 -7.73
N ARG A 179 15.94 6.60 -8.85
CA ARG A 179 15.95 8.01 -9.25
C ARG A 179 15.28 8.91 -8.22
N PHE A 180 14.15 8.48 -7.67
CA PHE A 180 13.39 9.24 -6.68
C PHE A 180 14.17 9.47 -5.39
N ILE A 181 14.78 8.40 -4.84
CA ILE A 181 15.53 8.49 -3.57
C ILE A 181 16.70 9.45 -3.70
N PHE A 182 17.47 9.32 -4.79
CA PHE A 182 18.66 10.14 -5.00
C PHE A 182 18.38 11.49 -5.66
N GLY A 183 17.11 11.83 -5.88
CA GLY A 183 16.72 13.12 -6.47
C GLY A 183 17.32 13.33 -7.87
N MET A 184 17.47 12.26 -8.64
CA MET A 184 18.01 12.34 -9.98
C MET A 184 17.09 13.18 -10.89
N PRO A 185 17.66 13.96 -11.82
CA PRO A 185 16.87 14.81 -12.70
C PRO A 185 15.91 13.99 -13.59
N ASP A 186 14.90 14.68 -14.11
CA ASP A 186 13.97 14.20 -15.13
C ASP A 186 13.13 12.96 -14.76
N LEU A 187 12.86 12.74 -13.47
CA LEU A 187 11.82 11.79 -13.04
C LEU A 187 10.43 12.39 -13.29
N ASN A 188 9.91 12.20 -14.51
CA ASN A 188 8.63 12.74 -14.95
C ASN A 188 7.81 11.70 -15.76
N PRO A 189 6.53 11.97 -16.05
CA PRO A 189 5.68 11.04 -16.78
C PRO A 189 6.15 10.70 -18.21
N ALA A 190 6.92 11.56 -18.87
CA ALA A 190 7.46 11.27 -20.20
C ALA A 190 8.60 10.25 -20.11
N PHE A 191 9.54 10.45 -19.18
CA PHE A 191 10.61 9.50 -18.90
C PHE A 191 10.06 8.11 -18.56
N VAL A 192 9.08 8.04 -17.67
CA VAL A 192 8.57 6.73 -17.22
C VAL A 192 7.80 6.00 -18.32
N ARG A 193 7.14 6.71 -19.26
CA ARG A 193 6.53 6.06 -20.42
C ARG A 193 7.59 5.37 -21.28
N GLN A 194 8.67 6.07 -21.61
CA GLN A 194 9.78 5.51 -22.38
C GLN A 194 10.43 4.32 -21.66
N LEU A 195 10.65 4.43 -20.35
CA LEU A 195 11.15 3.33 -19.52
C LEU A 195 10.24 2.10 -19.61
N VAL A 196 8.93 2.29 -19.52
CA VAL A 196 7.97 1.19 -19.61
C VAL A 196 7.98 0.59 -21.01
N ASP A 197 7.95 1.40 -22.08
CA ASP A 197 8.04 0.92 -23.46
C ASP A 197 9.28 0.01 -23.64
N ASP A 198 10.45 0.51 -23.27
CA ASP A 198 11.73 -0.21 -23.40
C ASP A 198 11.78 -1.52 -22.61
N VAL A 199 11.10 -1.58 -21.46
CA VAL A 199 11.09 -2.77 -20.60
C VAL A 199 10.06 -3.79 -21.09
N LEU A 200 8.89 -3.35 -21.55
CA LEU A 200 7.81 -4.25 -22.00
C LEU A 200 8.05 -4.80 -23.42
N ASP A 201 8.80 -4.10 -24.27
CA ASP A 201 9.10 -4.53 -25.65
C ASP A 201 10.30 -5.49 -25.78
N ARG A 202 11.10 -5.69 -24.72
CA ARG A 202 12.31 -6.51 -24.72
C ARG A 202 12.13 -7.90 -24.12
#